data_AF-A0A378UL06-F1
#
_entry.id   AF-A0A378UL06-F1
#
_cell.length_a   1.000
_cell.length_b   1.000
_cell.length_c   1.000
_cell.angle_alpha   90.00
_cell.angle_beta   90.00
_cell.angle_gamma   90.00
#
_symmetry.space_group_name_H-M   'P 1'
#
loop_
_entity.id
_entity.type
_entity.pdbx_description
1 polymer ?
#
loop_
_entity_poly.entity_id
_entity_poly.type
_entity_poly.pdbx_seq_one_letter_code
_entity_poly.pdbx_strand_id
1 'polypeptide(L)'
;MSIFTIEKNIPVPPASKFSGESKYPFDDMKYGDSFFIASPTGKEKAKKEQLRVSNAFYKWRVRNNIKDIAYTARIVEEDGIVGVRFWILKKEQK
;
A
#
# COMPACT_ATOMS: atom_id res chain seq x y z
N MET A 1 -23.58 -25.30 4.20
CA MET A 1 -22.23 -25.78 4.61
C MET A 1 -21.39 -25.88 3.36
N SER A 2 -20.20 -25.30 3.36
CA SER A 2 -19.27 -25.39 2.22
C SER A 2 -18.39 -26.63 2.40
N ILE A 3 -18.32 -27.48 1.37
CA ILE A 3 -17.45 -28.66 1.32
C ILE A 3 -16.06 -28.22 0.83
N PHE A 4 -15.02 -28.56 1.57
CA PHE A 4 -13.63 -28.32 1.19
C PHE A 4 -12.89 -29.66 1.07
N THR A 5 -12.06 -29.82 0.03
CA THR A 5 -11.22 -31.01 -0.20
C THR A 5 -9.76 -30.57 -0.23
N ILE A 6 -8.89 -31.26 0.51
CA ILE A 6 -7.44 -31.01 0.53
C ILE A 6 -6.77 -31.95 -0.47
N GLU A 7 -6.10 -31.39 -1.47
CA GLU A 7 -5.32 -32.14 -2.46
C GLU A 7 -3.83 -32.15 -2.07
N LYS A 8 -3.20 -33.33 -2.17
CA LYS A 8 -1.76 -33.52 -1.90
C LYS A 8 -1.01 -33.77 -3.20
N ASN A 9 0.27 -33.42 -3.25
CA ASN A 9 1.18 -33.65 -4.38
C ASN A 9 0.93 -32.81 -5.66
N ILE A 10 0.25 -31.67 -5.57
CA ILE A 10 0.19 -30.71 -6.68
C ILE A 10 1.52 -29.96 -6.75
N PRO A 11 2.26 -30.00 -7.88
CA PRO A 11 3.51 -29.26 -8.03
C PRO A 11 3.29 -27.75 -7.83
N VAL A 12 4.15 -27.14 -7.00
CA VAL A 12 4.09 -25.70 -6.75
C VAL A 12 4.66 -24.97 -7.97
N PRO A 13 3.91 -24.05 -8.61
CA PRO A 13 4.45 -23.28 -9.72
C PRO A 13 5.62 -22.41 -9.24
N PRO A 14 6.62 -22.14 -10.09
CA PRO A 14 7.72 -21.26 -9.72
C PRO A 14 7.17 -19.90 -9.29
N ALA A 15 7.63 -19.41 -8.13
CA ALA A 15 7.24 -18.11 -7.65
C ALA A 15 7.64 -17.05 -8.69
N SER A 16 6.68 -16.21 -9.10
CA SER A 16 6.98 -15.07 -9.97
C SER A 16 7.92 -14.13 -9.23
N LYS A 17 9.11 -13.90 -9.80
CA LYS A 17 10.05 -12.88 -9.34
C LYS A 17 9.44 -11.52 -9.68
N PHE A 18 8.58 -10.98 -8.83
CA PHE A 18 8.20 -9.57 -8.94
C PHE A 18 9.43 -8.73 -8.59
N SER A 19 9.86 -7.90 -9.53
CA SER A 19 10.97 -6.96 -9.39
C SER A 19 10.74 -6.05 -8.17
N GLY A 20 11.82 -5.80 -7.44
CA GLY A 20 11.81 -5.34 -6.05
C GLY A 20 11.35 -3.90 -5.81
N GLU A 21 10.98 -3.14 -6.84
CA GLU A 21 10.69 -1.71 -6.69
C GLU A 21 9.22 -1.46 -6.31
N SER A 22 9.03 -0.57 -5.34
CA SER A 22 7.69 -0.15 -4.93
C SER A 22 7.06 0.68 -6.04
N LYS A 23 5.79 0.41 -6.38
CA LYS A 23 4.99 1.26 -7.28
C LYS A 23 4.87 2.70 -6.76
N TYR A 24 4.97 2.90 -5.46
CA TYR A 24 4.78 4.18 -4.79
C TYR A 24 6.14 4.82 -4.46
N PRO A 25 6.23 6.16 -4.49
CA PRO A 25 7.50 6.91 -4.43
C PRO A 25 8.08 7.00 -3.01
N PHE A 26 8.02 5.94 -2.21
CA PHE A 26 8.38 5.99 -0.80
C PHE A 26 9.85 6.35 -0.55
N ASP A 27 10.74 5.95 -1.46
CA ASP A 27 12.18 6.23 -1.37
C ASP A 27 12.51 7.73 -1.50
N ASP A 28 11.66 8.48 -2.22
CA ASP A 28 11.83 9.92 -2.44
C ASP A 28 11.09 10.79 -1.42
N MET A 29 10.26 10.19 -0.56
CA MET A 29 9.43 10.91 0.40
C MET A 29 10.13 11.11 1.75
N LYS A 30 9.95 12.29 2.33
CA LYS A 30 10.41 12.69 3.67
C LYS A 30 9.23 12.95 4.61
N TYR A 31 9.55 13.20 5.87
CA TYR A 31 8.57 13.63 6.87
C TYR A 31 7.78 14.85 6.39
N GLY A 32 6.45 14.77 6.45
CA GLY A 32 5.55 15.82 6.00
C GLY A 32 5.18 15.75 4.53
N ASP A 33 5.91 14.98 3.71
CA ASP A 33 5.57 14.82 2.30
C ASP A 33 4.27 14.04 2.13
N SER A 34 3.60 14.35 1.02
CA SER A 34 2.38 13.67 0.63
C SER A 34 2.29 13.49 -0.87
N PHE A 35 1.56 12.47 -1.29
CA PHE A 35 1.22 12.25 -2.70
C PHE A 35 -0.22 11.80 -2.86
N PHE A 36 -0.77 12.03 -4.05
CA PHE A 36 -2.14 11.66 -4.41
C PHE A 36 -2.16 10.44 -5.32
N ILE A 37 -3.13 9.56 -5.08
CA ILE A 37 -3.45 8.45 -5.97
C ILE A 37 -4.88 8.65 -6.48
N ALA A 38 -5.00 9.12 -7.71
CA ALA A 38 -6.29 9.29 -8.38
C ALA A 38 -7.01 7.94 -8.53
N SER A 39 -8.30 7.91 -8.21
CA SER A 39 -9.18 6.75 -8.35
C SER A 39 -10.42 7.16 -9.15
N PRO A 40 -10.32 7.31 -10.48
CA PRO A 40 -11.37 7.91 -11.31
C PRO A 40 -12.70 7.14 -11.28
N THR A 41 -12.67 5.87 -10.91
CA THR A 41 -13.86 5.01 -10.72
C THR A 41 -14.51 5.12 -9.33
N GLY A 42 -14.22 6.19 -8.59
CA GLY A 42 -14.93 6.56 -7.37
C GLY A 42 -14.44 5.89 -6.08
N LYS A 43 -15.21 6.10 -5.00
CA LYS A 43 -14.83 5.80 -3.60
C LYS A 43 -14.51 4.33 -3.34
N GLU A 44 -15.16 3.37 -3.99
CA GLU A 44 -14.88 1.94 -3.76
C GLU A 44 -13.47 1.56 -4.23
N LYS A 45 -13.06 2.05 -5.40
CA LYS A 45 -11.69 1.83 -5.88
C LYS A 45 -10.67 2.60 -5.04
N ALA A 46 -11.02 3.80 -4.57
CA ALA A 46 -10.17 4.54 -3.63
C ALA A 46 -9.93 3.76 -2.32
N LYS A 47 -10.95 3.08 -1.76
CA LYS A 47 -10.76 2.18 -0.59
C LYS A 47 -9.79 1.04 -0.88
N LYS A 48 -9.91 0.38 -2.03
CA LYS A 48 -8.99 -0.70 -2.43
C LYS A 48 -7.56 -0.16 -2.60
N GLU A 49 -7.41 1.03 -3.17
CA GLU A 49 -6.11 1.65 -3.37
C GLU A 49 -5.49 2.13 -2.04
N GLN A 50 -6.30 2.61 -1.10
CA GLN A 50 -5.85 2.94 0.26
C GLN A 50 -5.25 1.72 0.94
N LEU A 51 -5.90 0.55 0.85
CA LEU A 51 -5.36 -0.69 1.39
C LEU A 51 -4.06 -1.13 0.69
N ARG A 52 -3.97 -0.94 -0.64
CA ARG A 52 -2.77 -1.28 -1.41
C ARG A 52 -1.57 -0.42 -1.04
N VAL A 53 -1.73 0.89 -0.95
CA VAL A 53 -0.64 1.79 -0.55
C VAL A 53 -0.19 1.54 0.89
N SER A 54 -1.14 1.29 1.81
CA SER A 54 -0.82 0.89 3.20
C SER A 54 0.03 -0.37 3.27
N ASN A 55 -0.37 -1.42 2.53
CA ASN A 55 0.36 -2.69 2.51
C ASN A 55 1.74 -2.56 1.85
N ALA A 56 1.83 -1.77 0.76
CA ALA A 56 3.09 -1.52 0.09
C ALA A 56 4.06 -0.74 1.00
N PHE A 57 3.57 0.30 1.69
CA PHE A 57 4.35 1.07 2.64
C PHE A 57 4.89 0.19 3.76
N TYR A 58 4.05 -0.68 4.35
CA TYR A 58 4.48 -1.63 5.37
C TYR A 58 5.63 -2.53 4.87
N LYS A 59 5.47 -3.14 3.68
CA LYS A 59 6.49 -4.01 3.10
C LYS A 59 7.79 -3.28 2.81
N TRP A 60 7.70 -2.08 2.23
CA TRP A 60 8.84 -1.22 1.94
C TRP A 60 9.58 -0.84 3.22
N ARG A 61 8.85 -0.38 4.25
CA ARG A 61 9.40 -0.02 5.56
C ARG A 61 10.13 -1.19 6.23
N VAL A 62 9.54 -2.39 6.20
CA VAL A 62 10.14 -3.61 6.77
C VAL A 62 11.40 -4.01 5.98
N ARG A 63 11.34 -4.01 4.65
CA ARG A 63 12.48 -4.36 3.79
C ARG A 63 13.68 -3.42 3.99
N ASN A 64 13.42 -2.13 4.16
CA ASN A 64 14.44 -1.11 4.37
C ASN A 64 14.81 -0.88 5.85
N ASN A 65 14.24 -1.68 6.78
CA ASN A 65 14.48 -1.56 8.23
C ASN A 65 14.24 -0.16 8.80
N ILE A 66 13.27 0.59 8.25
CA ILE A 66 12.96 1.97 8.68
C ILE A 66 11.99 1.92 9.86
N LYS A 67 12.32 2.58 10.98
CA LYS A 67 11.56 2.44 12.24
C LYS A 67 10.90 3.73 12.74
N ASP A 68 11.40 4.87 12.32
CA ASP A 68 11.13 6.23 12.78
C ASP A 68 10.01 6.94 12.01
N ILE A 69 9.50 6.33 10.95
CA ILE A 69 8.37 6.84 10.15
C ILE A 69 7.05 6.13 10.47
N ALA A 70 5.96 6.88 10.37
CA ALA A 70 4.58 6.42 10.35
C ALA A 70 3.87 6.97 9.10
N TYR A 71 2.60 6.64 8.91
CA TYR A 71 1.83 7.20 7.80
C TYR A 71 0.37 7.49 8.19
N THR A 72 -0.27 8.34 7.40
CA THR A 72 -1.74 8.41 7.35
C THR A 72 -2.19 8.41 5.90
N ALA A 73 -3.34 7.82 5.61
CA ALA A 73 -3.92 7.79 4.28
C ALA A 73 -5.40 8.11 4.38
N ARG A 74 -5.91 9.01 3.54
CA ARG A 74 -7.32 9.44 3.56
C ARG A 74 -7.88 9.44 2.15
N ILE A 75 -9.15 9.07 2.04
CA ILE A 75 -9.89 9.23 0.79
C ILE A 75 -10.35 10.68 0.72
N VAL A 76 -9.94 11.38 -0.32
CA VAL A 76 -10.23 12.80 -0.54
C VAL A 76 -10.68 13.01 -1.98
N GLU A 77 -11.28 14.16 -2.25
CA GLU A 77 -11.61 14.61 -3.60
C GLU A 77 -10.79 15.86 -3.89
N GLU A 78 -10.05 15.84 -4.99
CA GLU A 78 -9.19 16.95 -5.41
C GLU A 78 -9.38 17.19 -6.91
N ASP A 79 -9.61 18.45 -7.28
CA ASP A 79 -9.90 18.86 -8.65
C ASP A 79 -11.03 18.02 -9.30
N GLY A 80 -12.04 17.65 -8.51
CA GLY A 80 -13.17 16.81 -8.94
C GLY A 80 -12.86 15.32 -9.09
N ILE A 81 -11.66 14.88 -8.68
CA ILE A 81 -11.23 13.48 -8.76
C ILE A 81 -11.15 12.89 -7.36
N VAL A 82 -11.91 11.82 -7.12
CA VAL A 82 -11.80 11.04 -5.90
C VAL A 82 -10.51 10.21 -5.93
N GLY A 83 -9.77 10.20 -4.83
CA GLY A 83 -8.56 9.41 -4.70
C GLY A 83 -8.11 9.23 -3.26
N VAL A 84 -6.86 8.78 -3.10
CA VAL A 84 -6.24 8.58 -1.79
C VAL A 84 -5.08 9.55 -1.67
N ARG A 85 -5.10 10.38 -0.62
CA ARG A 85 -3.94 11.15 -0.22
C ARG A 85 -3.20 10.39 0.87
N PHE A 86 -1.89 10.24 0.69
CA PHE A 86 -1.00 9.54 1.61
C PHE A 86 0.06 10.51 2.13
N TRP A 87 0.32 10.49 3.43
CA TRP A 87 1.32 11.33 4.11
C TRP A 87 2.30 10.48 4.89
N ILE A 88 3.59 10.86 4.88
CA ILE A 88 4.59 10.34 5.82
C ILE A 88 4.60 11.21 7.07
N LEU A 89 4.53 10.54 8.22
CA LEU A 89 4.52 11.14 9.54
C LEU A 89 5.77 10.74 10.32
N LYS A 90 6.18 11.58 11.27
CA LYS A 90 7.18 11.19 12.28
C LYS A 90 6.53 10.24 13.28
N LYS A 91 7.17 9.11 13.55
CA LYS A 91 6.73 8.21 14.62
C LYS A 91 7.19 8.81 15.95
N GLU A 92 6.27 9.34 16.73
CA GLU A 92 6.57 9.73 18.11
C GLU A 92 6.95 8.48 18.90
N GLN A 93 8.13 8.49 19.52
CA GLN A 93 8.53 7.47 20.48
C GLN A 93 7.71 7.73 21.76
N LYS A 94 6.74 6.85 22.03
CA LYS A 94 6.13 6.75 23.36
C LYS A 94 7.02 5.92 24.27
#